data_AF-A0A8X7P1Q1-F1
#
_entry.id   AF-A0A8X7P1Q1-F1
#
_cell.length_a   1.000
_cell.length_b   1.000
_cell.length_c   1.000
_cell.angle_alpha   90.00
_cell.angle_beta   90.00
_cell.angle_gamma   90.00
#
_symmetry.space_group_name_H-M   'P 1'
#
loop_
_entity.id
_entity.type
_entity.pdbx_description
1 polymer ?
#
loop_
_entity_poly.entity_id
_entity_poly.type
_entity_poly.pdbx_seq_one_letter_code
_entity_poly.pdbx_strand_id
1 'polypeptide(L)'
;MEEGDAVFGSSAEVNLDPEVYWWHDKYRPRKPNYFNRVHTVYVWNKYNQTHYDRDNPPPELVQGYKFHIFYPDLIDKIKAPVFTIEKDGTSAETCVIRFHAGPPYQDIAFRIVNKEWEYSHKKGFNCTFERGILNLYFNFKRHHYRR
;
A
#
# COMPACT_ATOMS: atom_id res chain seq x y z
N MET A 1 -4.97 -19.27 -4.65
CA MET A 1 -5.45 -17.92 -5.02
C MET A 1 -6.41 -17.54 -3.91
N GLU A 2 -6.05 -16.64 -2.99
CA GLU A 2 -7.04 -16.14 -2.01
C GLU A 2 -8.03 -15.26 -2.78
N GLU A 3 -9.32 -15.60 -2.77
CA GLU A 3 -10.38 -14.75 -3.31
C GLU A 3 -10.34 -13.38 -2.61
N GLY A 4 -10.19 -12.29 -3.38
CA GLY A 4 -10.22 -10.92 -2.87
C GLY A 4 -8.90 -10.16 -2.83
N ASP A 5 -7.79 -10.74 -3.28
CA ASP A 5 -6.52 -10.02 -3.47
C ASP A 5 -6.34 -9.64 -4.97
N ALA A 6 -6.58 -8.38 -5.32
CA ALA A 6 -6.32 -7.85 -6.66
C ALA A 6 -4.88 -7.33 -6.78
N VAL A 7 -4.28 -7.47 -7.98
CA VAL A 7 -2.98 -6.87 -8.27
C VAL A 7 -3.14 -5.35 -8.27
N PHE A 8 -2.25 -4.66 -7.55
CA PHE A 8 -2.22 -3.21 -7.53
C PHE A 8 -1.93 -2.70 -8.96
N GLY A 9 -2.89 -2.01 -9.58
CA GLY A 9 -2.76 -1.55 -10.96
C GLY A 9 -1.62 -0.54 -11.13
N SER A 10 -0.94 -0.58 -12.29
CA SER A 10 0.13 0.36 -12.65
C SER A 10 -0.31 1.84 -12.63
N SER A 11 -1.61 2.11 -12.68
CA SER A 11 -2.21 3.45 -12.57
C SER A 11 -2.14 4.06 -11.16
N ALA A 12 -1.79 3.28 -10.15
CA ALA A 12 -1.71 3.72 -8.77
C ALA A 12 -0.27 4.04 -8.31
N GLU A 13 0.76 3.74 -9.12
CA GLU A 13 2.11 4.30 -8.91
C GLU A 13 2.05 5.82 -9.20
N VAL A 14 2.59 6.61 -8.29
CA VAL A 14 2.73 8.05 -8.46
C VAL A 14 4.14 8.32 -8.99
N ASN A 15 4.23 8.94 -10.16
CA ASN A 15 5.51 9.41 -10.68
C ASN A 15 6.04 10.50 -9.77
N LEU A 16 7.10 10.19 -9.04
CA LEU A 16 7.88 11.18 -8.31
C LEU A 16 8.84 11.85 -9.29
N ASP A 17 9.00 13.16 -9.14
CA ASP A 17 10.03 13.89 -9.87
C ASP A 17 11.41 13.32 -9.50
N PRO A 18 12.34 13.20 -10.45
CA PRO A 18 13.67 12.67 -10.18
C PRO A 18 14.41 13.60 -9.21
N GLU A 19 14.51 13.19 -7.95
CA GLU A 19 15.31 13.88 -6.95
C GLU A 19 16.81 13.65 -7.22
N VAL A 20 17.59 14.73 -7.10
CA VAL A 20 19.05 14.65 -7.12
C VAL A 20 19.52 14.15 -5.77
N TYR A 21 19.71 12.82 -5.67
CA TYR A 21 20.21 12.21 -4.46
C TYR A 21 21.70 12.55 -4.21
N TRP A 22 22.08 12.77 -2.95
CA TRP A 22 23.47 13.06 -2.53
C TRP A 22 24.49 11.95 -2.87
N TRP A 23 24.00 10.77 -3.28
CA TRP A 23 24.78 9.60 -3.65
C TRP A 23 24.78 9.30 -5.15
N HIS A 24 24.14 10.15 -5.97
CA HIS A 24 23.92 9.92 -7.40
C HIS A 24 25.24 9.75 -8.19
N ASP A 25 26.31 10.44 -7.78
CA ASP A 25 27.64 10.30 -8.39
C ASP A 25 28.35 8.98 -8.03
N LYS A 26 27.96 8.34 -6.93
CA LYS A 26 28.61 7.13 -6.40
C LYS A 26 27.90 5.84 -6.81
N TYR A 27 26.58 5.88 -6.92
CA TYR A 27 25.77 4.71 -7.23
C TYR A 27 24.73 5.04 -8.30
N ARG A 28 24.54 4.11 -9.24
CA ARG A 28 23.47 4.23 -10.25
C ARG A 28 22.11 4.06 -9.56
N PRO A 29 21.21 5.05 -9.60
CA PRO A 29 19.89 4.94 -8.99
C PRO A 29 19.09 3.81 -9.64
N ARG A 30 18.35 3.07 -8.80
CA ARG A 30 17.49 1.97 -9.24
C ARG A 30 16.10 2.13 -8.65
N LYS A 31 15.08 1.82 -9.44
CA LYS A 31 13.74 1.60 -8.90
C LYS A 31 13.68 0.22 -8.24
N PRO A 32 13.17 0.09 -7.01
CA PRO A 32 12.96 -1.21 -6.38
C PRO A 32 11.86 -1.99 -7.10
N ASN A 33 11.97 -3.32 -7.09
CA ASN A 33 10.89 -4.18 -7.52
C ASN A 33 9.86 -4.28 -6.39
N TYR A 34 8.58 -4.43 -6.73
CA TYR A 34 7.54 -4.61 -5.73
C TYR A 34 6.43 -5.55 -6.24
N PHE A 35 5.73 -6.15 -5.29
CA PHE A 35 4.58 -7.00 -5.53
C PHE A 35 3.44 -6.57 -4.60
N ASN A 36 2.74 -5.50 -5.02
CA ASN A 36 1.69 -4.90 -4.21
C ASN A 36 0.33 -5.51 -4.56
N ARG A 37 -0.51 -5.67 -3.54
CA ARG A 37 -1.89 -6.16 -3.67
C ARG A 37 -2.86 -5.26 -2.93
N VAL A 38 -4.04 -5.10 -3.52
CA VAL A 38 -5.20 -4.47 -2.88
C VAL A 38 -6.08 -5.58 -2.34
N HIS A 39 -6.42 -5.50 -1.05
CA HIS A 39 -7.38 -6.42 -0.46
C HIS A 39 -8.77 -5.80 -0.57
N THR A 40 -9.60 -6.39 -1.43
CA THR A 40 -10.95 -5.94 -1.77
C THR A 40 -11.99 -6.95 -1.29
N VAL A 41 -13.11 -6.46 -0.76
CA VAL A 41 -14.20 -7.32 -0.28
C VAL A 41 -15.57 -6.80 -0.69
N TYR A 42 -16.49 -7.74 -0.90
CA TYR A 42 -17.91 -7.44 -1.02
C TYR A 42 -18.54 -7.26 0.36
N VAL A 43 -19.22 -6.14 0.58
CA VAL A 43 -19.91 -5.86 1.85
C VAL A 43 -21.41 -6.06 1.67
N TRP A 44 -21.96 -7.12 2.26
CA TRP A 44 -23.40 -7.40 2.25
C TRP A 44 -24.14 -6.73 3.41
N ASN A 45 -24.24 -5.40 3.38
CA ASN A 45 -25.05 -4.66 4.37
C ASN A 45 -26.57 -4.76 4.03
N LYS A 46 -27.45 -4.35 4.95
CA LYS A 46 -28.93 -4.44 4.76
C LYS A 46 -29.42 -3.74 3.47
N TYR A 47 -28.75 -2.65 3.07
CA TYR A 47 -29.07 -1.94 1.83
C TYR A 47 -28.58 -2.71 0.59
N ASN A 48 -27.37 -3.23 0.63
CA ASN A 48 -26.81 -3.99 -0.48
C ASN A 48 -27.56 -5.31 -0.68
N GLN A 49 -28.04 -5.95 0.39
CA GLN A 49 -28.87 -7.15 0.31
C GLN A 49 -30.21 -6.94 -0.40
N THR A 50 -30.73 -5.70 -0.48
CA THR A 50 -31.98 -5.41 -1.20
C THR A 50 -31.77 -5.00 -2.65
N HIS A 51 -30.53 -4.67 -3.05
CA HIS A 51 -30.22 -4.12 -4.36
C HIS A 51 -29.26 -5.00 -5.19
N TYR A 52 -28.56 -5.93 -4.56
CA TYR A 52 -27.58 -6.81 -5.18
C TYR A 52 -27.90 -8.26 -4.87
N ASP A 53 -27.49 -9.16 -5.76
CA ASP A 53 -27.68 -10.61 -5.64
C ASP A 53 -26.36 -11.35 -5.93
N ARG A 54 -26.37 -12.67 -5.88
CA ARG A 54 -25.15 -13.46 -6.07
C ARG A 54 -24.56 -13.33 -7.48
N ASP A 55 -25.41 -13.05 -8.46
CA ASP A 55 -25.01 -12.93 -9.87
C ASP A 55 -24.58 -11.49 -10.21
N ASN A 56 -25.04 -10.50 -9.44
CA ASN A 56 -24.72 -9.08 -9.52
C ASN A 56 -24.29 -8.57 -8.13
N PRO A 57 -23.06 -8.91 -7.68
CA PRO A 57 -22.59 -8.51 -6.36
C PRO A 57 -22.45 -6.99 -6.24
N PRO A 58 -22.47 -6.44 -5.01
CA PRO A 58 -22.22 -5.02 -4.78
C PRO A 58 -20.82 -4.62 -5.25
N PRO A 59 -20.55 -3.32 -5.44
CA PRO A 59 -19.21 -2.83 -5.73
C PRO A 59 -18.20 -3.29 -4.67
N GLU A 60 -17.02 -3.68 -5.13
CA GLU A 60 -15.92 -4.05 -4.25
C GLU A 60 -15.46 -2.86 -3.41
N LEU A 61 -15.28 -3.09 -2.12
CA LEU A 61 -14.73 -2.10 -1.22
C LEU A 61 -13.28 -2.47 -0.88
N VAL A 62 -12.37 -1.51 -1.00
CA VAL A 62 -11.01 -1.69 -0.51
C VAL A 62 -11.04 -1.80 1.02
N GLN A 63 -10.63 -2.95 1.53
CA GLN A 63 -10.49 -3.24 2.95
C GLN A 63 -9.07 -2.98 3.45
N GLY A 64 -8.05 -3.11 2.60
CA GLY A 64 -6.67 -2.95 3.03
C GLY A 64 -5.69 -3.06 1.88
N TYR A 65 -4.42 -2.94 2.21
CA TYR A 65 -3.32 -3.02 1.26
C TYR A 65 -2.22 -3.94 1.79
N LYS A 66 -1.59 -4.64 0.85
CA LYS A 66 -0.42 -5.47 1.12
C LYS A 66 0.71 -5.01 0.22
N PHE A 67 1.70 -4.31 0.78
CA PHE A 67 2.90 -3.88 0.09
C PHE A 67 4.03 -4.87 0.34
N HIS A 68 4.68 -5.28 -0.74
CA HIS A 68 5.80 -6.21 -0.70
C HIS A 68 6.92 -5.67 -1.59
N ILE A 69 7.86 -4.93 -1.00
CA ILE A 69 8.86 -4.16 -1.75
C ILE A 69 10.24 -4.78 -1.54
N PHE A 70 10.95 -5.00 -2.64
CA PHE A 70 12.23 -5.68 -2.68
C PHE A 70 13.40 -4.67 -2.79
N TYR A 71 14.28 -4.75 -1.81
CA TYR A 71 15.53 -4.00 -1.66
C TYR A 71 16.76 -4.94 -1.45
N PRO A 72 17.02 -5.92 -2.34
CA PRO A 72 18.13 -6.87 -2.18
C PRO A 72 19.52 -6.22 -2.14
N ASP A 73 19.72 -5.14 -2.90
CA ASP A 73 21.01 -4.47 -3.08
C ASP A 73 21.19 -3.25 -2.16
N LEU A 74 20.41 -3.17 -1.08
CA LEU A 74 20.52 -2.05 -0.14
C LEU A 74 21.92 -2.05 0.49
N ILE A 75 22.61 -0.91 0.42
CA ILE A 75 23.99 -0.81 0.92
C ILE A 75 24.02 -0.99 2.44
N ASP A 76 23.13 -0.27 3.12
CA ASP A 76 22.92 -0.41 4.55
C ASP A 76 21.72 -1.30 4.82
N LYS A 77 21.98 -2.60 5.06
CA LYS A 77 20.93 -3.58 5.35
C LYS A 77 20.42 -3.50 6.80
N ILE A 78 21.08 -2.72 7.66
CA ILE A 78 20.69 -2.52 9.06
C ILE A 78 19.59 -1.45 9.13
N LYS A 79 19.67 -0.44 8.27
CA LYS A 79 18.68 0.63 8.21
C LYS A 79 17.45 0.19 7.42
N ALA A 80 16.32 0.04 8.11
CA ALA A 80 15.04 -0.27 7.47
C ALA A 80 14.53 0.94 6.64
N PRO A 81 13.89 0.69 5.48
CA PRO A 81 13.15 1.71 4.75
C PRO A 81 12.02 2.29 5.60
N VAL A 82 11.73 3.57 5.41
CA VAL A 82 10.69 4.31 6.14
C VAL A 82 9.60 4.69 5.16
N PHE A 83 8.35 4.78 5.61
CA PHE A 83 7.26 5.29 4.78
C PHE A 83 6.62 6.53 5.39
N THR A 84 6.12 7.40 4.53
CA THR A 84 5.37 8.61 4.90
C THR A 84 4.04 8.63 4.15
N ILE A 85 3.04 9.30 4.72
CA ILE A 85 1.72 9.44 4.10
C ILE A 85 1.49 10.92 3.87
N GLU A 86 1.33 11.29 2.60
CA GLU A 86 1.10 12.64 2.13
C GLU A 86 -0.34 12.77 1.61
N LYS A 87 -0.94 13.95 1.73
CA LYS A 87 -2.27 14.19 1.18
C LYS A 87 -2.16 14.33 -0.34
N ASP A 88 -3.00 13.62 -1.07
CA ASP A 88 -3.13 13.77 -2.51
C ASP A 88 -3.86 15.11 -2.74
N GLY A 89 -3.15 16.16 -3.15
CA GLY A 89 -3.66 17.54 -3.21
C GLY A 89 -4.93 17.71 -4.07
N THR A 90 -5.33 16.67 -4.80
CA THR A 90 -6.52 16.60 -5.65
C THR A 90 -7.78 16.12 -4.93
N SER A 91 -7.69 15.26 -3.90
CA SER A 91 -8.88 14.62 -3.31
C SER A 91 -8.66 14.22 -1.86
N ALA A 92 -9.66 14.50 -1.00
CA ALA A 92 -9.61 14.12 0.42
C ALA A 92 -9.78 12.60 0.66
N GLU A 93 -10.28 11.89 -0.36
CA GLU A 93 -10.57 10.45 -0.32
C GLU A 93 -9.34 9.57 -0.55
N THR A 94 -8.28 10.12 -1.17
CA THR A 94 -7.03 9.43 -1.46
C THR A 94 -5.85 10.10 -0.77
N CYS A 95 -4.83 9.32 -0.45
CA CYS A 95 -3.55 9.80 0.03
C CYS A 95 -2.42 9.06 -0.68
N VAL A 96 -1.23 9.63 -0.66
CA VAL A 96 -0.04 9.06 -1.28
C VAL A 96 0.86 8.51 -0.18
N ILE A 97 1.12 7.21 -0.22
CA ILE A 97 2.13 6.59 0.63
C ILE A 97 3.46 6.58 -0.12
N ARG A 98 4.48 7.23 0.44
CA ARG A 98 5.84 7.29 -0.12
C ARG A 98 6.77 6.44 0.72
N PHE A 99 7.50 5.54 0.07
CA PHE A 99 8.51 4.69 0.68
C PHE A 99 9.88 5.27 0.39
N HIS A 100 10.56 5.64 1.47
CA HIS A 100 11.91 6.14 1.49
C HIS A 100 12.88 5.01 1.74
N ALA A 101 13.73 4.76 0.76
CA ALA A 101 14.79 3.79 0.86
C ALA A 101 16.15 4.47 1.09
N GLY A 102 17.19 3.65 1.29
CA GLY A 102 18.57 4.10 1.23
C GLY A 102 19.16 3.91 -0.17
N PRO A 103 20.38 4.43 -0.41
CA PRO A 103 21.12 4.15 -1.63
C PRO A 103 21.25 2.63 -1.88
N PRO A 104 21.12 2.14 -3.13
CA PRO A 104 20.99 2.89 -4.39
C PRO A 104 19.53 3.06 -4.85
N TYR A 105 18.55 2.83 -3.98
CA TYR A 105 17.15 2.82 -4.36
C TYR A 105 16.55 4.22 -4.36
N GLN A 106 15.76 4.51 -5.38
CA GLN A 106 14.90 5.68 -5.43
C GLN A 106 13.65 5.46 -4.58
N ASP A 107 13.08 6.56 -4.12
CA ASP A 107 11.80 6.53 -3.42
C ASP A 107 10.70 6.12 -4.39
N ILE A 108 9.71 5.40 -3.87
CA ILE A 108 8.52 4.98 -4.63
C ILE A 108 7.28 5.44 -3.91
N ALA A 109 6.26 5.83 -4.65
CA ALA A 109 5.02 6.32 -4.08
C ALA A 109 3.80 5.65 -4.72
N PHE A 110 2.79 5.38 -3.91
CA PHE A 110 1.54 4.78 -4.33
C PHE A 110 0.35 5.57 -3.82
N ARG A 111 -0.67 5.71 -4.65
CA ARG A 111 -1.95 6.29 -4.24
C ARG A 111 -2.79 5.21 -3.55
N ILE A 112 -3.21 5.49 -2.32
CA ILE A 112 -4.07 4.63 -1.50
C ILE A 112 -5.31 5.41 -1.04
N VAL A 113 -6.30 4.68 -0.53
CA VAL A 113 -7.50 5.27 0.08
C VAL A 113 -7.14 5.87 1.44
N ASN A 114 -7.59 7.10 1.69
CA ASN A 114 -7.39 7.81 2.94
C ASN A 114 -8.44 7.38 3.98
N LYS A 115 -8.20 6.23 4.62
CA LYS A 115 -9.01 5.71 5.74
C LYS A 115 -8.11 5.37 6.92
N GLU A 116 -8.67 5.33 8.12
CA GLU A 116 -7.93 5.00 9.33
C GLU A 116 -7.46 3.53 9.32
N TRP A 117 -6.18 3.31 9.64
CA TRP A 117 -5.57 1.99 9.66
C TRP A 117 -5.86 1.25 10.98
N GLU A 118 -6.04 -0.06 10.87
CA GLU A 118 -6.09 -0.97 11.98
C GLU A 118 -4.67 -1.48 12.27
N TYR A 119 -4.08 -1.02 13.39
CA TYR A 119 -2.71 -1.36 13.79
C TYR A 119 -2.62 -2.67 14.60
N SER A 120 -3.74 -3.34 14.85
CA SER A 120 -3.73 -4.60 15.59
C SER A 120 -3.10 -5.74 14.78
N HIS A 121 -2.04 -6.36 15.29
CA HIS A 121 -1.45 -7.57 14.70
C HIS A 121 -2.46 -8.72 14.56
N LYS A 122 -3.43 -8.84 15.49
CA LYS A 122 -4.52 -9.84 15.40
C LYS A 122 -5.45 -9.60 14.21
N LYS A 123 -5.44 -8.40 13.64
CA LYS A 123 -6.26 -7.98 12.49
C LYS A 123 -5.44 -7.88 11.20
N GLY A 124 -4.24 -8.46 11.18
CA GLY A 124 -3.41 -8.57 9.98
C GLY A 124 -2.45 -7.40 9.76
N PHE A 125 -2.29 -6.50 10.72
CA PHE A 125 -1.24 -5.48 10.64
C PHE A 125 0.14 -6.13 10.73
N ASN A 126 0.99 -5.86 9.74
CA ASN A 126 2.36 -6.30 9.71
C ASN A 126 3.24 -5.21 9.10
N CYS A 127 4.35 -4.87 9.76
CA CYS A 127 5.35 -3.94 9.26
C CYS A 127 6.73 -4.48 9.64
N THR A 128 7.36 -5.21 8.72
CA THR A 128 8.64 -5.89 8.94
C THR A 128 9.57 -5.70 7.77
N PHE A 129 10.85 -5.45 8.04
CA PHE A 129 11.90 -5.43 7.05
C PHE A 129 12.90 -6.54 7.35
N GLU A 130 12.94 -7.56 6.49
CA GLU A 130 13.82 -8.71 6.68
C GLU A 130 14.42 -9.13 5.34
N ARG A 131 15.71 -9.47 5.34
CA ARG A 131 16.44 -9.99 4.16
C ARG A 131 16.30 -9.10 2.92
N GLY A 132 16.22 -7.79 3.10
CA GLY A 132 16.05 -6.85 1.99
C GLY A 132 14.62 -6.81 1.45
N ILE A 133 13.62 -7.26 2.21
CA ILE A 133 12.21 -7.22 1.80
C ILE A 133 11.43 -6.45 2.85
N LEU A 134 10.75 -5.38 2.40
CA LEU A 134 9.81 -4.64 3.21
C LEU A 134 8.40 -5.20 3.01
N ASN A 135 7.83 -5.70 4.10
CA ASN A 135 6.43 -6.09 4.18
C ASN A 135 5.67 -5.03 4.96
N LEU A 136 4.69 -4.38 4.31
CA LEU A 136 3.74 -3.50 4.97
C LEU A 136 2.32 -3.94 4.62
N TYR A 137 1.66 -4.60 5.56
CA TYR A 137 0.29 -5.07 5.46
C TYR A 137 -0.58 -4.34 6.46
N PHE A 138 -1.68 -3.78 6.00
CA PHE A 138 -2.65 -3.16 6.89
C PHE A 138 -4.05 -3.28 6.33
N ASN A 139 -5.01 -3.33 7.24
CA ASN A 139 -6.42 -3.23 6.94
C ASN A 139 -6.94 -1.89 7.47
N PHE A 140 -8.04 -1.42 6.92
CA PHE A 140 -8.76 -0.28 7.43
C PHE A 140 -9.65 -0.67 8.61
N LYS A 141 -9.81 0.26 9.56
CA LYS A 141 -10.75 0.07 10.66
C LYS A 141 -12.17 -0.07 10.12
N ARG A 142 -12.87 -1.08 10.63
CA ARG A 142 -14.30 -1.27 10.35
C ARG A 142 -15.12 -0.53 11.39
N HIS A 143 -15.80 0.54 10.98
CA HIS A 143 -16.81 1.16 11.82
C HIS A 143 -18.10 0.35 11.72
N HIS A 144 -18.44 -0.37 12.79
CA HIS A 144 -19.76 -0.96 12.91
C HIS A 144 -20.73 0.13 13.34
N TYR A 145 -21.69 0.45 12.47
CA TYR A 145 -22.81 1.29 12.86
C TYR A 145 -23.61 0.55 13.94
N ARG A 146 -23.63 1.10 15.16
CA ARG A 146 -24.51 0.64 16.24
C ARG A 146 -25.79 1.48 16.17
N ARG A 147 -26.93 0.81 16.01
CA ARG A 147 -28.26 1.41 16.17
C ARG A 147 -28.59 1.61 17.63
#